data_AF-X8I0Z7-F1
#
_entry.id   AF-X8I0Z7-F1
#
_cell.length_a   1.000
_cell.length_b   1.000
_cell.length_c   1.000
_cell.angle_alpha   90.00
_cell.angle_beta   90.00
_cell.angle_gamma   90.00
#
_symmetry.space_group_name_H-M   'P 1'
#
loop_
_entity.id
_entity.type
_entity.pdbx_description
1 polymer ?
#
loop_
_entity_poly.entity_id
_entity_poly.type
_entity_poly.pdbx_seq_one_letter_code
_entity_poly.pdbx_strand_id
1 'polypeptide(L)'
;MNKDLKKFIFFLIASIIVAFAVSYSYSAYQSYQQEKKIDAVKKAFGFGGKDKITSEVEKNSDPQEAWQNQRLEALESLGYTKVDIRPFYKRIYDKLTGKKIYNYKSIDDEAKTVVVEVKDNKIIENFFNGDKATTRQELVSNDDFTSYDLKSYDLDTKEVTTYKDVLNNDVYLNTKNGIIEYEDGKTIEFTHQNGAMNGPAVENLPNGDKIEFNFVNNKRVGEAEKFYKNGDREIFVYGENNQKNGNSIYYFANGDMEETTYVNGVLQGPAKYIYKDGVTEHYEYKDGKRVED
;
A
#
# COMPACT_ATOMS: atom_id res chain seq x y z
N MET A 1 -11.35 -25.96 11.30
CA MET A 1 -11.04 -24.86 10.36
C MET A 1 -10.32 -25.44 9.16
N ASN A 2 -10.88 -25.30 7.95
CA ASN A 2 -10.19 -25.73 6.73
C ASN A 2 -8.92 -24.88 6.57
N LYS A 3 -7.83 -25.49 6.07
CA LYS A 3 -6.52 -24.84 5.93
C LYS A 3 -6.62 -23.53 5.13
N ASP A 4 -7.59 -23.49 4.21
CA ASP A 4 -7.89 -22.36 3.33
C ASP A 4 -8.54 -21.19 4.07
N LEU A 5 -9.40 -21.44 5.07
CA LEU A 5 -10.06 -20.37 5.84
C LEU A 5 -9.08 -19.64 6.78
N LYS A 6 -8.12 -20.37 7.38
CA LYS A 6 -7.03 -19.75 8.15
C LYS A 6 -6.17 -18.84 7.27
N LYS A 7 -5.89 -19.31 6.06
CA LYS A 7 -5.07 -18.61 5.07
C LYS A 7 -5.78 -17.36 4.56
N PHE A 8 -7.09 -17.45 4.36
CA PHE A 8 -7.97 -16.35 3.98
C PHE A 8 -8.04 -15.26 5.06
N ILE A 9 -8.29 -15.61 6.33
CA ILE A 9 -8.32 -14.64 7.44
C ILE A 9 -6.94 -13.98 7.64
N PHE A 10 -5.87 -14.75 7.49
CA PHE A 10 -4.49 -14.27 7.54
C PHE A 10 -4.20 -13.20 6.47
N PHE A 11 -4.65 -13.43 5.24
CA PHE A 11 -4.46 -12.49 4.13
C PHE A 11 -5.40 -11.28 4.20
N LEU A 12 -6.61 -11.45 4.73
CA LEU A 12 -7.54 -10.35 4.98
C LEU A 12 -6.94 -9.36 5.98
N ILE A 13 -6.53 -9.82 7.17
CA ILE A 13 -5.95 -8.94 8.21
C ILE A 13 -4.65 -8.27 7.71
N ALA A 14 -3.79 -9.01 7.00
CA ALA A 14 -2.59 -8.46 6.39
C ALA A 14 -2.93 -7.37 5.35
N SER A 15 -3.91 -7.60 4.49
CA SER A 15 -4.33 -6.62 3.47
C SER A 15 -4.92 -5.34 4.06
N ILE A 16 -5.61 -5.45 5.19
CA ILE A 16 -6.18 -4.31 5.92
C ILE A 16 -5.07 -3.48 6.53
N ILE A 17 -4.13 -4.13 7.21
CA ILE A 17 -2.93 -3.47 7.75
C ILE A 17 -2.13 -2.79 6.64
N VAL A 18 -2.05 -3.40 5.44
CA VAL A 18 -1.35 -2.79 4.31
C VAL A 18 -2.13 -1.61 3.74
N ALA A 19 -3.44 -1.68 3.56
CA ALA A 19 -4.25 -0.54 3.13
C ALA A 19 -4.15 0.66 4.10
N PHE A 20 -4.08 0.37 5.40
CA PHE A 20 -3.76 1.36 6.44
C PHE A 20 -2.30 1.83 6.42
N ALA A 21 -1.37 1.02 5.92
CA ALA A 21 0.02 1.41 5.75
C ALA A 21 0.24 2.33 4.56
N VAL A 22 -0.43 2.06 3.44
CA VAL A 22 -0.30 2.86 2.22
C VAL A 22 -0.93 4.25 2.37
N SER A 23 -1.98 4.41 3.20
CA SER A 23 -2.56 5.73 3.51
C SER A 23 -1.77 6.57 4.52
N TYR A 24 -0.76 5.99 5.20
CA TYR A 24 0.06 6.73 6.19
C TYR A 24 1.54 6.79 5.81
N SER A 25 1.96 6.08 4.75
CA SER A 25 3.35 5.97 4.32
C SER A 25 3.80 7.15 3.44
N TYR A 26 3.78 8.37 3.99
CA TYR A 26 4.66 9.42 3.48
C TYR A 26 5.31 10.32 4.54
N SER A 27 5.01 10.14 5.84
CA SER A 27 5.85 10.73 6.90
C SER A 27 6.70 9.67 7.57
N ALA A 28 8.02 9.76 7.41
CA ALA A 28 9.05 8.85 7.91
C ALA A 28 9.05 8.65 9.46
N TYR A 29 8.15 9.32 10.18
CA TYR A 29 7.97 9.20 11.63
C TYR A 29 6.92 8.13 12.03
N GLN A 30 5.97 7.80 11.15
CA GLN A 30 4.87 6.87 11.48
C GLN A 30 5.25 5.39 11.32
N SER A 31 6.28 5.07 10.54
CA SER A 31 6.72 3.68 10.28
C SER A 31 7.14 2.92 11.56
N TYR A 32 7.72 3.60 12.55
CA TYR A 32 8.19 2.95 13.79
C TYR A 32 7.06 2.58 14.75
N GLN A 33 6.09 3.48 14.94
CA GLN A 33 4.89 3.19 15.73
C GLN A 33 4.00 2.16 15.01
N GLN A 34 4.05 2.14 13.69
CA GLN A 34 3.34 1.19 12.85
C GLN A 34 3.96 -0.21 12.89
N GLU A 35 5.29 -0.37 12.86
CA GLU A 35 5.94 -1.67 13.10
C GLU A 35 5.58 -2.23 14.47
N LYS A 36 5.54 -1.39 15.52
CA LYS A 36 5.06 -1.80 16.85
C LYS A 36 3.59 -2.22 16.86
N LYS A 37 2.72 -1.53 16.14
CA LYS A 37 1.30 -1.90 16.01
C LYS A 37 1.11 -3.17 15.19
N ILE A 38 1.86 -3.33 14.10
CA ILE A 38 1.90 -4.55 13.29
C ILE A 38 2.40 -5.72 14.15
N ASP A 39 3.43 -5.53 14.97
CA ASP A 39 3.96 -6.57 15.84
C ASP A 39 3.05 -6.85 17.05
N ALA A 40 2.36 -5.84 17.58
CA ALA A 40 1.31 -6.01 18.57
C ALA A 40 0.12 -6.80 18.01
N VAL A 41 -0.28 -6.53 16.77
CA VAL A 41 -1.28 -7.33 16.05
C VAL A 41 -0.74 -8.75 15.79
N LYS A 42 0.49 -8.90 15.29
CA LYS A 42 1.12 -10.22 15.15
C LYS A 42 1.08 -11.00 16.46
N LYS A 43 1.42 -10.38 17.58
CA LYS A 43 1.45 -10.98 18.91
C LYS A 43 0.06 -11.27 19.48
N ALA A 44 -0.90 -10.35 19.34
CA ALA A 44 -2.29 -10.52 19.79
C ALA A 44 -2.98 -11.69 19.08
N PHE A 45 -2.59 -11.95 17.83
CA PHE A 45 -3.08 -13.06 17.03
C PHE A 45 -2.14 -14.29 17.01
N GLY A 46 -1.09 -14.33 17.84
CA GLY A 46 -0.22 -15.50 18.01
C GLY A 46 0.74 -15.79 16.84
N PHE A 47 0.97 -14.83 15.95
CA PHE A 47 1.88 -14.98 14.82
C PHE A 47 3.34 -14.99 15.27
N GLY A 48 3.89 -16.22 15.34
CA GLY A 48 5.27 -16.52 15.75
C GLY A 48 5.37 -17.73 16.68
N GLY A 49 4.27 -18.13 17.32
CA GLY A 49 4.17 -19.34 18.14
C GLY A 49 3.42 -20.46 17.41
N LYS A 50 3.77 -21.72 17.71
CA LYS A 50 3.07 -22.91 17.20
C LYS A 50 1.68 -23.13 17.80
N ASP A 51 1.09 -22.14 18.48
CA ASP A 51 -0.13 -22.36 19.26
C ASP A 51 -1.38 -21.68 18.68
N LYS A 52 -2.43 -22.51 18.68
CA LYS A 52 -3.76 -22.33 18.11
C LYS A 52 -4.49 -21.12 18.69
N ILE A 53 -5.07 -20.30 17.82
CA ILE A 53 -6.34 -19.61 18.10
C ILE A 53 -7.43 -20.33 17.29
N THR A 54 -8.34 -20.96 18.01
CA THR A 54 -9.58 -21.56 17.51
C THR A 54 -10.72 -20.62 17.86
N SER A 55 -11.17 -19.80 16.92
CA SER A 55 -12.55 -19.34 16.89
C SER A 55 -13.35 -20.34 16.05
N GLU A 56 -14.38 -20.92 16.66
CA GLU A 56 -15.37 -21.76 15.97
C GLU A 56 -16.28 -20.84 15.15
N VAL A 57 -16.11 -20.84 13.82
CA VAL A 57 -17.10 -20.28 12.91
C VAL A 57 -18.07 -21.41 12.54
N GLU A 58 -19.34 -21.25 12.90
CA GLU A 58 -20.42 -22.16 12.57
C GLU A 58 -20.50 -22.41 11.05
N LYS A 59 -20.67 -23.68 10.67
CA LYS A 59 -20.68 -24.20 9.30
C LYS A 59 -21.85 -23.74 8.41
N ASN A 60 -22.65 -22.76 8.84
CA ASN A 60 -23.95 -22.42 8.25
C ASN A 60 -24.19 -20.90 8.07
N SER A 61 -23.13 -20.10 7.98
CA SER A 61 -23.27 -18.66 7.71
C SER A 61 -23.38 -18.39 6.21
N ASP A 62 -24.32 -17.51 5.84
CA ASP A 62 -24.40 -16.90 4.51
C ASP A 62 -23.03 -16.28 4.13
N PRO A 63 -22.43 -16.62 2.97
CA PRO A 63 -21.08 -16.14 2.61
C PRO A 63 -20.95 -14.62 2.61
N GLN A 64 -22.01 -13.92 2.19
CA GLN A 64 -22.07 -12.47 2.22
C GLN A 64 -22.04 -11.95 3.66
N GLU A 65 -22.90 -12.45 4.53
CA GLU A 65 -22.89 -12.10 5.95
C GLU A 65 -21.55 -12.43 6.63
N ALA A 66 -20.93 -13.55 6.29
CA ALA A 66 -19.61 -13.93 6.80
C ALA A 66 -18.52 -12.91 6.39
N TRP A 67 -18.47 -12.52 5.12
CA TRP A 67 -17.54 -11.50 4.63
C TRP A 67 -17.78 -10.13 5.28
N GLN A 68 -19.04 -9.73 5.43
CA GLN A 68 -19.41 -8.49 6.13
C GLN A 68 -18.95 -8.51 7.59
N ASN A 69 -19.22 -9.59 8.33
CA ASN A 69 -18.85 -9.69 9.73
C ASN A 69 -17.33 -9.72 9.92
N GLN A 70 -16.60 -10.43 9.05
CA GLN A 70 -15.14 -10.43 9.07
C GLN A 70 -14.55 -9.03 8.90
N ARG A 71 -15.15 -8.19 8.04
CA ARG A 71 -14.70 -6.81 7.87
C ARG A 71 -14.95 -5.97 9.12
N LEU A 72 -16.09 -6.15 9.77
CA LEU A 72 -16.42 -5.46 11.03
C LEU A 72 -15.49 -5.90 12.18
N GLU A 73 -15.22 -7.20 12.31
CA GLU A 73 -14.28 -7.75 13.30
C GLU A 73 -12.85 -7.25 13.10
N ALA A 74 -12.45 -7.00 11.85
CA ALA A 74 -11.15 -6.42 11.55
C ALA A 74 -11.00 -4.99 12.09
N LEU A 75 -12.05 -4.15 12.00
CA LEU A 75 -12.04 -2.82 12.63
C LEU A 75 -11.91 -2.92 14.16
N GLU A 76 -12.61 -3.87 14.77
CA GLU A 76 -12.52 -4.10 16.22
C GLU A 76 -11.11 -4.49 16.65
N SER A 77 -10.47 -5.35 15.85
CA SER A 77 -9.09 -5.78 16.03
C SER A 77 -8.07 -4.65 15.86
N LEU A 78 -8.42 -3.59 15.11
CA LEU A 78 -7.61 -2.37 14.96
C LEU A 78 -7.80 -1.37 16.12
N GLY A 79 -8.51 -1.75 17.18
CA GLY A 79 -8.72 -0.90 18.34
C GLY A 79 -9.88 0.08 18.17
N TYR A 80 -10.89 -0.27 17.36
CA TYR A 80 -12.15 0.43 17.32
C TYR A 80 -13.22 -0.33 18.09
N THR A 81 -14.16 0.37 18.70
CA THR A 81 -15.31 -0.25 19.35
C THR A 81 -16.60 0.31 18.77
N LYS A 82 -17.58 -0.57 18.58
CA LYS A 82 -18.87 -0.22 18.00
C LYS A 82 -19.67 0.65 18.98
N VAL A 83 -20.25 1.74 18.48
CA VAL A 83 -21.04 2.69 19.27
C VAL A 83 -22.45 2.84 18.71
N ASP A 84 -23.46 2.79 19.58
CA ASP A 84 -24.86 2.93 19.18
C ASP A 84 -25.33 4.39 19.17
N ILE A 85 -24.84 5.17 18.21
CA ILE A 85 -25.12 6.62 18.10
C ILE A 85 -26.16 6.96 17.02
N ARG A 86 -26.80 5.97 16.37
CA ARG A 86 -27.65 6.23 15.20
C ARG A 86 -29.11 6.53 15.60
N PRO A 87 -29.69 7.69 15.24
CA PRO A 87 -31.07 8.02 15.57
C PRO A 87 -32.09 7.04 14.99
N PHE A 88 -33.19 6.80 15.72
CA PHE A 88 -34.23 5.84 15.35
C PHE A 88 -34.77 6.01 13.92
N TYR A 89 -35.07 7.25 13.50
CA TYR A 89 -35.59 7.51 12.15
C TYR A 89 -34.59 7.13 11.04
N LYS A 90 -33.28 7.30 11.28
CA LYS A 90 -32.24 6.86 10.32
C LYS A 90 -32.20 5.34 10.24
N ARG A 91 -32.31 4.62 11.37
CA ARG A 91 -32.36 3.15 11.38
C ARG A 91 -33.54 2.60 10.56
N ILE A 92 -34.70 3.25 10.61
CA ILE A 92 -35.85 2.89 9.76
C ILE A 92 -35.49 3.08 8.28
N TYR A 93 -34.94 4.25 7.92
CA TYR A 93 -34.54 4.55 6.54
C TYR A 93 -33.51 3.53 6.02
N ASP A 94 -32.52 3.17 6.82
CA ASP A 94 -31.50 2.19 6.45
C ASP A 94 -32.15 0.82 6.18
N LYS A 95 -33.07 0.38 7.05
CA LYS A 95 -33.80 -0.87 6.88
C LYS A 95 -34.65 -0.87 5.59
N LEU A 96 -35.29 0.25 5.27
CA LEU A 96 -36.07 0.39 4.03
C LEU A 96 -35.20 0.38 2.77
N THR A 97 -33.96 0.87 2.87
CA THR A 97 -33.01 0.92 1.75
C THR A 97 -32.10 -0.30 1.66
N GLY A 98 -32.26 -1.27 2.56
CA GLY A 98 -31.40 -2.46 2.66
C GLY A 98 -29.98 -2.16 3.13
N LYS A 99 -29.72 -0.96 3.65
CA LYS A 99 -28.40 -0.56 4.16
C LYS A 99 -28.24 -1.01 5.61
N LYS A 100 -27.08 -1.53 5.97
CA LYS A 100 -26.65 -1.70 7.37
C LYS A 100 -25.59 -0.65 7.65
N ILE A 101 -25.74 0.13 8.72
CA ILE A 101 -24.75 1.15 9.08
C ILE A 101 -24.29 0.98 10.51
N TYR A 102 -22.97 0.96 10.67
CA TYR A 102 -22.27 0.76 11.91
C TYR A 102 -21.38 1.97 12.19
N ASN A 103 -21.36 2.42 13.44
CA ASN A 103 -20.49 3.50 13.87
C ASN A 103 -19.47 2.93 14.85
N TYR A 104 -18.24 3.38 14.73
CA TYR A 104 -17.12 2.95 15.53
C TYR A 104 -16.34 4.14 16.07
N LYS A 105 -15.76 4.00 17.25
CA LYS A 105 -14.86 4.98 17.88
C LYS A 105 -13.57 4.29 18.29
N SER A 106 -12.42 4.93 18.11
CA SER A 106 -11.15 4.35 18.54
C SER A 106 -11.07 4.29 20.07
N ILE A 107 -10.45 3.23 20.59
CA ILE A 107 -10.20 3.01 22.02
C ILE A 107 -9.07 3.93 22.50
N ASP A 108 -8.11 4.27 21.63
CA ASP A 108 -6.93 5.06 21.99
C ASP A 108 -7.14 6.58 21.82
N ASP A 109 -8.07 6.99 20.96
CA ASP A 109 -8.26 8.38 20.57
C ASP A 109 -9.71 8.66 20.23
N GLU A 110 -10.39 9.39 21.11
CA GLU A 110 -11.82 9.64 20.98
C GLU A 110 -12.21 10.47 19.76
N ALA A 111 -11.28 11.25 19.20
CA ALA A 111 -11.51 12.00 17.98
C ALA A 111 -11.59 11.10 16.75
N LYS A 112 -11.01 9.89 16.79
CA LYS A 112 -11.01 8.95 15.67
C LYS A 112 -12.29 8.13 15.64
N THR A 113 -13.07 8.29 14.58
CA THR A 113 -14.32 7.55 14.37
C THR A 113 -14.39 6.96 12.97
N VAL A 114 -15.21 5.91 12.81
CA VAL A 114 -15.45 5.26 11.52
C VAL A 114 -16.94 5.06 11.34
N VAL A 115 -17.45 5.41 10.16
CA VAL A 115 -18.81 5.06 9.73
C VAL A 115 -18.72 4.03 8.62
N VAL A 116 -19.26 2.84 8.87
CA VAL A 116 -19.27 1.71 7.95
C VAL A 116 -20.68 1.55 7.38
N GLU A 117 -20.83 1.72 6.07
CA GLU A 117 -22.04 1.40 5.32
C GLU A 117 -21.86 0.08 4.58
N VAL A 118 -22.80 -0.83 4.76
CA VAL A 118 -22.82 -2.14 4.09
C VAL A 118 -24.10 -2.24 3.28
N LYS A 119 -23.96 -2.61 2.00
CA LYS A 119 -25.08 -2.89 1.11
C LYS A 119 -24.65 -3.92 0.07
N ASP A 120 -25.37 -5.04 -0.01
CA ASP A 120 -25.10 -6.11 -0.97
C ASP A 120 -23.63 -6.60 -0.85
N ASN A 121 -22.89 -6.63 -1.95
CA ASN A 121 -21.48 -6.98 -2.03
C ASN A 121 -20.52 -5.79 -1.80
N LYS A 122 -21.03 -4.65 -1.34
CA LYS A 122 -20.26 -3.42 -1.15
C LYS A 122 -20.20 -2.98 0.31
N ILE A 123 -19.00 -2.61 0.75
CA ILE A 123 -18.75 -1.95 2.04
C ILE A 123 -18.07 -0.62 1.78
N ILE A 124 -18.53 0.44 2.43
CA ILE A 124 -17.93 1.77 2.40
C ILE A 124 -17.58 2.15 3.83
N GLU A 125 -16.33 2.52 4.06
CA GLU A 125 -15.85 2.99 5.35
C GLU A 125 -15.36 4.42 5.22
N ASN A 126 -15.86 5.30 6.08
CA ASN A 126 -15.38 6.68 6.16
C ASN A 126 -14.73 6.87 7.54
N PHE A 127 -13.44 7.17 7.54
CA PHE A 127 -12.64 7.46 8.71
C PHE A 127 -12.61 8.95 8.96
N PHE A 128 -12.71 9.35 10.22
CA PHE A 128 -12.73 10.73 10.66
C PHE A 128 -11.75 10.97 11.79
N ASN A 129 -11.24 12.21 11.87
CA ASN A 129 -10.57 12.77 13.03
C ASN A 129 -11.31 14.05 13.44
N GLY A 130 -12.07 13.98 14.53
CA GLY A 130 -13.11 14.97 14.84
C GLY A 130 -14.18 14.98 13.76
N ASP A 131 -14.51 16.16 13.25
CA ASP A 131 -15.49 16.32 12.17
C ASP A 131 -14.89 16.18 10.76
N LYS A 132 -13.56 16.04 10.65
CA LYS A 132 -12.85 15.97 9.37
C LYS A 132 -12.75 14.53 8.90
N ALA A 133 -13.27 14.23 7.71
CA ALA A 133 -13.03 12.96 7.03
C ALA A 133 -11.58 12.89 6.55
N THR A 134 -10.86 11.82 6.88
CA THR A 134 -9.44 11.63 6.54
C THR A 134 -9.25 10.57 5.47
N THR A 135 -10.05 9.51 5.50
CA THR A 135 -9.89 8.37 4.60
C THR A 135 -11.26 7.80 4.24
N ARG A 136 -11.44 7.43 2.98
CA ARG A 136 -12.59 6.64 2.54
C ARG A 136 -12.10 5.35 1.93
N GLN A 137 -12.69 4.23 2.30
CA GLN A 137 -12.42 2.93 1.68
C GLN A 137 -13.71 2.39 1.06
N GLU A 138 -13.60 1.87 -0.16
CA GLU A 138 -14.67 1.17 -0.85
C GLU A 138 -14.20 -0.24 -1.15
N LEU A 139 -14.92 -1.23 -0.61
CA LEU A 139 -14.67 -2.64 -0.82
C LEU A 139 -15.81 -3.22 -1.64
N VAL A 140 -15.49 -3.99 -2.67
CA VAL A 140 -16.48 -4.69 -3.50
C VAL A 140 -16.06 -6.14 -3.62
N SER A 141 -16.83 -7.06 -3.04
CA SER A 141 -16.50 -8.49 -3.12
C SER A 141 -16.80 -9.06 -4.51
N ASN A 142 -16.10 -10.14 -4.83
CA ASN A 142 -16.49 -11.04 -5.92
C ASN A 142 -17.77 -11.82 -5.55
N ASP A 143 -18.34 -12.52 -6.54
CA ASP A 143 -19.66 -13.17 -6.43
C ASP A 143 -19.72 -14.28 -5.36
N ASP A 144 -18.59 -14.94 -5.09
CA ASP A 144 -18.49 -16.00 -4.08
C ASP A 144 -17.96 -15.50 -2.73
N PHE A 145 -17.72 -14.19 -2.60
CA PHE A 145 -17.21 -13.52 -1.39
C PHE A 145 -15.86 -14.07 -0.90
N THR A 146 -15.09 -14.70 -1.79
CA THR A 146 -13.74 -15.22 -1.49
C THR A 146 -12.64 -14.19 -1.73
N SER A 147 -12.96 -13.03 -2.30
CA SER A 147 -12.05 -11.90 -2.42
C SER A 147 -12.82 -10.59 -2.61
N TYR A 148 -12.08 -9.50 -2.76
CA TYR A 148 -12.66 -8.18 -3.00
C TYR A 148 -11.65 -7.25 -3.67
N ASP A 149 -12.17 -6.31 -4.43
CA ASP A 149 -11.45 -5.13 -4.86
C ASP A 149 -11.54 -4.07 -3.76
N LEU A 150 -10.44 -3.34 -3.53
CA LEU A 150 -10.36 -2.24 -2.58
C LEU A 150 -9.95 -0.97 -3.30
N LYS A 151 -10.71 0.10 -3.08
CA LYS A 151 -10.32 1.46 -3.46
C LYS A 151 -10.26 2.34 -2.22
N SER A 152 -9.07 2.80 -1.86
CA SER A 152 -8.80 3.66 -0.72
C SER A 152 -8.49 5.08 -1.20
N TYR A 153 -9.15 6.06 -0.60
CA TYR A 153 -8.95 7.48 -0.85
C TYR A 153 -8.34 8.09 0.41
N ASP A 154 -7.14 8.63 0.30
CA ASP A 154 -6.60 9.57 1.28
C ASP A 154 -7.15 10.96 0.94
N LEU A 155 -7.97 11.51 1.82
CA LEU A 155 -8.64 12.79 1.55
C LEU A 155 -7.75 14.00 1.85
N ASP A 156 -6.63 13.80 2.55
CA ASP A 156 -5.66 14.83 2.87
C ASP A 156 -4.64 15.01 1.75
N THR A 157 -4.08 13.90 1.25
CA THR A 157 -3.11 13.90 0.15
C THR A 157 -3.78 13.81 -1.23
N LYS A 158 -5.08 13.50 -1.27
CA LYS A 158 -5.86 13.18 -2.49
C LYS A 158 -5.30 12.01 -3.28
N GLU A 159 -4.53 11.14 -2.63
CA GLU A 159 -4.05 9.90 -3.20
C GLU A 159 -5.19 8.87 -3.26
N VAL A 160 -5.24 8.13 -4.36
CA VAL A 160 -6.19 7.04 -4.55
C VAL A 160 -5.43 5.76 -4.83
N THR A 161 -5.60 4.76 -3.97
CA THR A 161 -4.98 3.45 -4.15
C THR A 161 -6.05 2.41 -4.42
N THR A 162 -5.91 1.70 -5.54
CA THR A 162 -6.78 0.59 -5.92
C THR A 162 -6.00 -0.72 -5.87
N TYR A 163 -6.61 -1.75 -5.28
CA TYR A 163 -6.16 -3.13 -5.25
C TYR A 163 -7.26 -3.99 -5.86
N LYS A 164 -6.89 -4.91 -6.75
CA LYS A 164 -7.80 -5.88 -7.34
C LYS A 164 -7.54 -7.26 -6.78
N ASP A 165 -8.60 -7.98 -6.46
CA ASP A 165 -8.50 -9.33 -5.86
C ASP A 165 -7.53 -9.33 -4.68
N VAL A 166 -7.84 -8.56 -3.64
CA VAL A 166 -6.95 -8.31 -2.51
C VAL A 166 -6.42 -9.59 -1.86
N LEU A 167 -7.19 -10.69 -1.88
CA LEU A 167 -6.84 -11.97 -1.29
C LEU A 167 -6.15 -12.94 -2.27
N ASN A 168 -5.91 -12.50 -3.51
CA ASN A 168 -5.25 -13.25 -4.58
C ASN A 168 -5.85 -14.66 -4.75
N ASN A 169 -7.17 -14.79 -4.64
CA ASN A 169 -7.87 -16.07 -4.78
C ASN A 169 -8.36 -16.30 -6.21
N ASP A 170 -8.39 -15.25 -7.05
CA ASP A 170 -8.63 -15.39 -8.48
C ASP A 170 -7.31 -15.69 -9.21
N VAL A 171 -7.23 -16.88 -9.78
CA VAL A 171 -6.06 -17.45 -10.48
C VAL A 171 -5.59 -16.60 -11.68
N TYR A 172 -6.36 -15.59 -12.09
CA TYR A 172 -6.19 -14.87 -13.35
C TYR A 172 -5.30 -13.61 -13.30
N LEU A 173 -4.86 -13.14 -12.14
CA LEU A 173 -4.16 -11.86 -12.03
C LEU A 173 -2.64 -12.00 -11.86
N ASN A 174 -1.98 -12.53 -12.90
CA ASN A 174 -0.51 -12.43 -13.07
C ASN A 174 -0.08 -11.10 -13.73
N THR A 175 -0.97 -10.12 -13.81
CA THR A 175 -0.70 -8.75 -14.27
C THR A 175 -0.68 -7.80 -13.07
N LYS A 176 -0.06 -6.62 -13.20
CA LYS A 176 -0.18 -5.53 -12.20
C LYS A 176 -1.64 -5.41 -11.74
N ASN A 177 -1.88 -5.66 -10.46
CA ASN A 177 -3.21 -5.77 -9.85
C ASN A 177 -3.47 -4.64 -8.85
N GLY A 178 -2.56 -3.67 -8.72
CA GLY A 178 -2.80 -2.44 -8.00
C GLY A 178 -2.30 -1.20 -8.73
N ILE A 179 -2.88 -0.06 -8.36
CA ILE A 179 -2.47 1.27 -8.84
C ILE A 179 -2.60 2.30 -7.73
N ILE A 180 -1.60 3.19 -7.59
CA ILE A 180 -1.69 4.44 -6.84
C ILE A 180 -1.81 5.58 -7.84
N GLU A 181 -2.75 6.49 -7.62
CA GLU A 181 -2.96 7.72 -8.38
C GLU A 181 -2.75 8.92 -7.45
N TYR A 182 -1.88 9.85 -7.84
CA TYR A 182 -1.54 11.05 -7.08
C TYR A 182 -2.21 12.29 -7.70
N GLU A 183 -2.40 13.36 -6.91
CA GLU A 183 -3.03 14.61 -7.38
C GLU A 183 -2.27 15.25 -8.55
N ASP A 184 -0.94 15.13 -8.58
CA ASP A 184 -0.08 15.70 -9.62
C ASP A 184 -0.14 14.93 -10.95
N GLY A 185 -0.89 13.82 -11.01
CA GLY A 185 -1.02 12.96 -12.18
C GLY A 185 0.04 11.85 -12.25
N LYS A 186 0.94 11.75 -11.27
CA LYS A 186 1.83 10.60 -11.13
C LYS A 186 0.99 9.35 -10.86
N THR A 187 1.41 8.21 -11.41
CA THR A 187 0.81 6.92 -11.11
C THR A 187 1.87 5.88 -10.77
N ILE A 188 1.53 4.92 -9.92
CA ILE A 188 2.36 3.74 -9.65
C ILE A 188 1.50 2.50 -9.84
N GLU A 189 1.76 1.73 -10.89
CA GLU A 189 1.15 0.42 -11.09
C GLU A 189 2.05 -0.66 -10.48
N PHE A 190 1.48 -1.58 -9.72
CA PHE A 190 2.25 -2.58 -8.97
C PHE A 190 1.57 -3.94 -8.92
N THR A 191 2.34 -4.97 -8.61
CA THR A 191 1.82 -6.27 -8.15
C THR A 191 1.74 -6.29 -6.63
N HIS A 192 0.70 -6.92 -6.10
CA HIS A 192 0.58 -7.21 -4.67
C HIS A 192 0.33 -8.68 -4.38
N GLN A 193 0.79 -9.07 -3.19
CA GLN A 193 0.51 -10.35 -2.58
C GLN A 193 -0.23 -10.10 -1.26
N ASN A 194 -1.53 -10.42 -1.23
CA ASN A 194 -2.38 -10.29 -0.04
C ASN A 194 -2.43 -8.85 0.51
N GLY A 195 -2.68 -7.91 -0.41
CA GLY A 195 -2.64 -6.47 -0.15
C GLY A 195 -1.24 -5.86 -0.01
N ALA A 196 -0.19 -6.63 0.27
CA ALA A 196 1.19 -6.13 0.33
C ALA A 196 1.80 -5.96 -1.07
N MET A 197 2.24 -4.75 -1.44
CA MET A 197 2.99 -4.53 -2.69
C MET A 197 4.25 -5.40 -2.68
N ASN A 198 4.34 -6.29 -3.66
CA ASN A 198 5.38 -7.30 -3.78
C ASN A 198 5.54 -7.67 -5.25
N GLY A 199 6.76 -7.55 -5.77
CA GLY A 199 7.09 -7.80 -7.17
C GLY A 199 7.18 -6.52 -8.00
N PRO A 200 7.08 -6.64 -9.34
CA PRO A 200 7.33 -5.53 -10.26
C PRO A 200 6.36 -4.37 -10.12
N ALA A 201 6.88 -3.16 -10.30
CA ALA A 201 6.13 -1.92 -10.30
C ALA A 201 6.66 -0.95 -11.36
N VAL A 202 5.78 -0.05 -11.78
CA VAL A 202 6.07 1.01 -12.74
C VAL A 202 5.47 2.31 -12.23
N GLU A 203 6.32 3.31 -12.04
CA GLU A 203 5.93 4.69 -11.77
C GLU A 203 5.94 5.48 -13.08
N ASN A 204 4.82 6.11 -13.42
CA ASN A 204 4.72 7.04 -14.53
C ASN A 204 4.66 8.46 -13.98
N LEU A 205 5.55 9.32 -14.46
CA LEU A 205 5.64 10.72 -14.02
C LEU A 205 4.88 11.64 -14.99
N PRO A 206 4.29 12.76 -14.50
CA PRO A 206 3.53 13.69 -15.34
C PRO A 206 4.35 14.31 -16.49
N ASN A 207 5.68 14.39 -16.33
CA ASN A 207 6.59 14.88 -17.37
C ASN A 207 6.80 13.87 -18.52
N GLY A 208 6.30 12.64 -18.40
CA GLY A 208 6.45 11.54 -19.35
C GLY A 208 7.63 10.62 -19.07
N ASP A 209 8.40 10.86 -18.01
CA ASP A 209 9.39 9.91 -17.52
C ASP A 209 8.69 8.69 -16.90
N LYS A 210 9.41 7.56 -16.86
CA LYS A 210 8.94 6.29 -16.30
C LYS A 210 10.02 5.67 -15.44
N ILE A 211 9.67 5.04 -14.33
CA ILE A 211 10.60 4.30 -13.48
C ILE A 211 10.07 2.88 -13.26
N GLU A 212 10.87 1.88 -13.60
CA GLU A 212 10.59 0.47 -13.32
C GLU A 212 11.40 0.00 -12.11
N PHE A 213 10.78 -0.72 -11.18
CA PHE A 213 11.43 -1.21 -9.97
C PHE A 213 10.64 -2.37 -9.34
N ASN A 214 11.12 -2.90 -8.22
CA ASN A 214 10.42 -3.93 -7.46
C ASN A 214 10.03 -3.45 -6.06
N PHE A 215 8.87 -3.91 -5.60
CA PHE A 215 8.48 -3.84 -4.20
C PHE A 215 8.80 -5.16 -3.47
N VAL A 216 9.22 -5.05 -2.22
CA VAL A 216 9.17 -6.14 -1.23
C VAL A 216 8.54 -5.58 0.04
N ASN A 217 7.39 -6.11 0.42
CA ASN A 217 6.61 -5.67 1.59
C ASN A 217 6.41 -4.15 1.64
N ASN A 218 5.88 -3.57 0.55
CA ASN A 218 5.63 -2.13 0.39
C ASN A 218 6.87 -1.23 0.34
N LYS A 219 8.08 -1.78 0.38
CA LYS A 219 9.33 -1.02 0.24
C LYS A 219 9.89 -1.19 -1.17
N ARG A 220 10.31 -0.09 -1.81
CA ARG A 220 11.09 -0.17 -3.05
C ARG A 220 12.44 -0.79 -2.73
N VAL A 221 12.88 -1.76 -3.53
CA VAL A 221 14.13 -2.47 -3.27
C VAL A 221 14.90 -2.76 -4.55
N GLY A 222 16.22 -2.84 -4.40
CA GLY A 222 17.11 -3.32 -5.45
C GLY A 222 17.28 -2.34 -6.60
N GLU A 223 17.70 -2.87 -7.74
CA GLU A 223 17.90 -2.12 -8.97
C GLU A 223 16.57 -1.57 -9.51
N ALA A 224 16.63 -0.35 -10.01
CA ALA A 224 15.55 0.38 -10.65
C ALA A 224 16.08 1.05 -11.91
N GLU A 225 15.18 1.22 -12.87
CA GLU A 225 15.48 1.76 -14.18
C GLU A 225 14.55 2.92 -14.49
N LYS A 226 15.13 4.12 -14.60
CA LYS A 226 14.42 5.31 -15.03
C LYS A 226 14.62 5.53 -16.53
N PHE A 227 13.52 5.64 -17.25
CA PHE A 227 13.44 6.06 -18.64
C PHE A 227 13.01 7.52 -18.69
N TYR A 228 13.82 8.34 -19.33
CA TYR A 228 13.52 9.75 -19.49
C TYR A 228 12.81 9.99 -20.82
N LYS A 229 11.89 10.94 -20.85
CA LYS A 229 11.15 11.28 -22.08
C LYS A 229 12.06 11.71 -23.25
N ASN A 230 13.24 12.25 -22.95
CA ASN A 230 14.23 12.67 -23.95
C ASN A 230 15.01 11.49 -24.57
N GLY A 231 14.79 10.26 -24.11
CA GLY A 231 15.47 9.04 -24.58
C GLY A 231 16.65 8.62 -23.71
N ASP A 232 17.00 9.39 -22.68
CA ASP A 232 18.00 8.99 -21.70
C ASP A 232 17.47 7.87 -20.81
N ARG A 233 18.37 7.14 -20.15
CA ARG A 233 18.06 6.04 -19.25
C ARG A 233 19.02 6.04 -18.07
N GLU A 234 18.54 5.77 -16.87
CA GLU A 234 19.39 5.63 -15.69
C GLU A 234 19.07 4.34 -14.94
N ILE A 235 20.09 3.54 -14.66
CA ILE A 235 20.03 2.43 -13.73
C ILE A 235 20.54 2.92 -12.38
N PHE A 236 19.83 2.63 -11.30
CA PHE A 236 20.25 2.96 -9.94
C PHE A 236 19.70 1.94 -8.95
N VAL A 237 20.13 1.99 -7.70
CA VAL A 237 19.67 1.08 -6.65
C VAL A 237 18.91 1.86 -5.58
N TYR A 238 17.74 1.35 -5.17
CA TYR A 238 17.01 1.88 -4.02
C TYR A 238 17.67 1.43 -2.71
N GLY A 239 17.95 2.42 -1.86
CA GLY A 239 18.29 2.26 -0.45
C GLY A 239 17.12 2.59 0.47
N GLU A 240 17.43 2.97 1.70
CA GLU A 240 16.42 3.33 2.69
C GLU A 240 15.64 4.59 2.30
N ASN A 241 14.40 4.71 2.77
CA ASN A 241 13.54 5.87 2.54
C ASN A 241 13.35 6.26 1.07
N ASN A 242 13.39 5.26 0.17
CA ASN A 242 13.30 5.44 -1.29
C ASN A 242 14.41 6.30 -1.90
N GLN A 243 15.55 6.47 -1.22
CA GLN A 243 16.70 7.20 -1.73
C GLN A 243 17.56 6.32 -2.63
N LYS A 244 18.26 6.92 -3.62
CA LYS A 244 19.29 6.21 -4.38
C LYS A 244 20.47 5.88 -3.47
N ASN A 245 20.98 4.66 -3.54
CA ASN A 245 22.13 4.24 -2.74
C ASN A 245 22.92 3.15 -3.46
N GLY A 246 24.23 3.33 -3.61
CA GLY A 246 25.10 2.47 -4.41
C GLY A 246 25.35 3.01 -5.82
N ASN A 247 25.82 2.13 -6.71
CA ASN A 247 26.20 2.51 -8.06
C ASN A 247 24.99 2.95 -8.88
N SER A 248 25.22 3.89 -9.80
CA SER A 248 24.26 4.31 -10.80
C SER A 248 24.96 4.50 -12.14
N ILE A 249 24.26 4.13 -13.22
CA ILE A 249 24.74 4.27 -14.59
C ILE A 249 23.70 5.07 -15.36
N TYR A 250 24.09 6.25 -15.83
CA TYR A 250 23.30 7.09 -16.71
C TYR A 250 23.73 6.84 -18.15
N TYR A 251 22.78 6.53 -19.03
CA TYR A 251 22.95 6.36 -20.46
C TYR A 251 22.30 7.55 -21.15
N PHE A 252 23.10 8.33 -21.85
CA PHE A 252 22.61 9.46 -22.63
C PHE A 252 22.12 8.97 -24.00
N ALA A 253 21.06 9.58 -24.52
CA ALA A 253 20.49 9.24 -25.82
C ALA A 253 21.48 9.44 -26.98
N ASN A 254 22.51 10.28 -26.79
CA ASN A 254 23.58 10.48 -27.75
C ASN A 254 24.58 9.30 -27.83
N GLY A 255 24.55 8.37 -26.87
CA GLY A 255 25.41 7.20 -26.76
C GLY A 255 26.51 7.30 -25.70
N ASP A 256 26.62 8.43 -25.01
CA ASP A 256 27.53 8.60 -23.88
C ASP A 256 26.98 7.90 -22.62
N MET A 257 27.83 7.71 -21.62
CA MET A 257 27.47 7.08 -20.34
C MET A 257 28.17 7.77 -19.17
N GLU A 258 27.51 7.87 -18.02
CA GLU A 258 28.13 8.31 -16.76
C GLU A 258 27.91 7.26 -15.68
N GLU A 259 29.00 6.78 -15.07
CA GLU A 259 28.93 5.93 -13.87
C GLU A 259 29.21 6.77 -12.63
N THR A 260 28.31 6.69 -11.65
CA THR A 260 28.39 7.43 -10.38
C THR A 260 28.04 6.54 -9.19
N THR A 261 28.28 7.03 -7.98
CA THR A 261 27.85 6.38 -6.74
C THR A 261 27.01 7.33 -5.91
N TYR A 262 25.89 6.84 -5.39
CA TYR A 262 25.05 7.55 -4.43
C TYR A 262 25.25 6.99 -3.03
N VAL A 263 25.25 7.88 -2.03
CA VAL A 263 25.14 7.54 -0.61
C VAL A 263 23.98 8.34 -0.03
N ASN A 264 22.91 7.65 0.39
CA ASN A 264 21.70 8.27 0.94
C ASN A 264 21.13 9.40 0.06
N GLY A 265 21.06 9.14 -1.26
CA GLY A 265 20.54 10.09 -2.25
C GLY A 265 21.50 11.18 -2.69
N VAL A 266 22.75 11.19 -2.19
CA VAL A 266 23.76 12.20 -2.53
C VAL A 266 24.88 11.56 -3.34
N LEU A 267 25.26 12.17 -4.47
CA LEU A 267 26.42 11.73 -5.25
C LEU A 267 27.71 11.87 -4.42
N GLN A 268 28.48 10.80 -4.34
CA GLN A 268 29.71 10.71 -3.55
C GLN A 268 30.72 9.79 -4.23
N GLY A 269 32.01 10.11 -4.07
CA GLY A 269 33.12 9.27 -4.51
C GLY A 269 33.39 9.32 -6.02
N PRO A 270 34.15 8.36 -6.55
CA PRO A 270 34.62 8.39 -7.91
C PRO A 270 33.48 8.27 -8.92
N ALA A 271 33.60 9.01 -10.01
CA ALA A 271 32.72 8.95 -11.17
C ALA A 271 33.55 8.87 -12.45
N LYS A 272 32.93 8.36 -13.51
CA LYS A 272 33.52 8.40 -14.84
C LYS A 272 32.46 8.70 -15.90
N TYR A 273 32.84 9.54 -16.83
CA TYR A 273 32.09 9.82 -18.05
C TYR A 273 32.76 9.09 -19.22
N ILE A 274 31.98 8.32 -19.96
CA ILE A 274 32.44 7.52 -21.09
C ILE A 274 31.73 8.07 -22.32
N TYR A 275 32.50 8.73 -23.18
CA TYR A 275 32.01 9.20 -24.46
C TYR A 275 31.70 8.02 -25.39
N LYS A 276 30.79 8.20 -26.33
CA LYS A 276 30.40 7.20 -27.33
C LYS A 276 31.59 6.63 -28.12
N ASP A 277 32.64 7.42 -28.31
CA ASP A 277 33.87 7.00 -28.99
C ASP A 277 34.82 6.17 -28.11
N GLY A 278 34.47 5.98 -26.84
CA GLY A 278 35.22 5.20 -25.85
C GLY A 278 36.19 6.02 -25.01
N VAL A 279 36.36 7.32 -25.27
CA VAL A 279 37.16 8.20 -24.40
C VAL A 279 36.52 8.22 -23.02
N THR A 280 37.33 8.13 -21.97
CA THR A 280 36.86 8.11 -20.57
C THR A 280 37.48 9.26 -19.79
N GLU A 281 36.64 10.06 -19.15
CA GLU A 281 37.02 11.07 -18.17
C GLU A 281 36.72 10.56 -16.76
N HIS A 282 37.64 10.81 -15.84
CA HIS A 282 37.49 10.48 -14.42
C HIS A 282 37.41 11.76 -13.60
N TYR A 283 36.54 11.76 -12.59
CA TYR A 283 36.41 12.85 -11.62
C TYR A 283 35.78 12.30 -10.33
N GLU A 284 35.60 13.16 -9.33
CA GLU A 284 35.02 12.78 -8.04
C GLU A 284 33.81 13.65 -7.72
N TYR A 285 32.80 13.07 -7.06
CA TYR A 285 31.73 13.82 -6.40
C TYR A 285 31.99 13.88 -4.90
N LYS A 286 31.81 15.07 -4.31
CA LYS A 286 31.75 15.26 -2.86
C LYS A 286 30.54 16.10 -2.51
N ASP A 287 29.67 15.55 -1.66
CA ASP A 287 28.43 16.20 -1.21
C ASP A 287 27.56 16.71 -2.38
N GLY A 288 27.44 15.88 -3.42
CA GLY A 288 26.65 16.19 -4.60
C GLY A 288 27.32 17.12 -5.62
N LYS A 289 28.57 17.53 -5.39
CA LYS A 289 29.30 18.45 -6.28
C LYS A 289 30.49 17.76 -6.91
N ARG A 290 30.66 17.94 -8.24
CA ARG A 290 31.86 17.52 -8.94
C ARG A 290 33.05 18.31 -8.39
N VAL A 291 34.09 17.60 -8.00
CA VAL A 291 35.38 18.14 -7.61
C VAL A 291 36.30 17.99 -8.82
N GLU A 292 36.86 19.11 -9.25
CA GLU A 292 37.94 19.14 -10.23
C GLU A 292 39.26 19.23 -9.45
N ASP A 293 40.27 18.48 -9.88
CA ASP A 293 41.63 18.51 -9.33
C ASP A 293 42.34 19.85 -9.60
#